data_AF-A0A5E4SZX2-F1
#
_entry.id   AF-A0A5E4SZX2-F1
#
_cell.length_a   1.000
_cell.length_b   1.000
_cell.length_c   1.000
_cell.angle_alpha   90.00
_cell.angle_beta   90.00
_cell.angle_gamma   90.00
#
_symmetry.space_group_name_H-M   'P 1'
#
loop_
_entity.id
_entity.type
_entity.pdbx_description
1 polymer ?
#
loop_
_entity_poly.entity_id
_entity_poly.type
_entity_poly.pdbx_seq_one_letter_code
_entity_poly.pdbx_strand_id
1 'polypeptide(L)'
;MLSLAPSNIMPTLDFVHRGCVVDILIVEHPTLWDITIDVTPRDGVELIEPFGTRTLKLPKTEQLNVISKALIDEIQYAIDARLVGC
;
A
#
# COMPACT_ATOMS: atom_id res chain seq x y z
N MET A 1 23.30 -8.62 28.43
CA MET A 1 22.09 -7.79 28.25
C MET A 1 22.13 -7.29 26.81
N LEU A 2 21.70 -8.13 25.85
CA LEU A 2 21.69 -7.78 24.43
C LEU A 2 20.40 -7.01 24.17
N SER A 3 20.54 -5.76 23.75
CA SER A 3 19.44 -4.90 23.34
C SER A 3 18.73 -5.55 22.15
N LEU A 4 17.50 -6.01 22.37
CA LEU A 4 16.55 -6.25 21.30
C LEU A 4 16.19 -4.87 20.76
N ALA A 5 16.71 -4.52 19.58
CA ALA A 5 16.15 -3.43 18.81
C ALA A 5 14.63 -3.72 18.68
N PRO A 6 13.75 -2.73 18.88
CA PRO A 6 12.33 -2.95 18.66
C PRO A 6 12.19 -3.45 17.22
N SER A 7 11.66 -4.65 17.06
CA SER A 7 11.19 -5.13 15.78
C SER A 7 10.15 -4.11 15.34
N ASN A 8 10.54 -3.13 14.53
CA ASN A 8 9.60 -2.25 13.86
C ASN A 8 8.66 -3.21 13.14
N ILE A 9 7.43 -3.35 13.66
CA ILE A 9 6.42 -4.15 13.02
C ILE A 9 6.23 -3.45 11.68
N MET A 10 6.60 -4.15 10.61
CA MET A 10 6.37 -3.72 9.24
C MET A 10 5.09 -4.43 8.80
N PRO A 11 3.90 -3.88 9.09
CA PRO A 11 2.68 -4.42 8.53
C PRO A 11 2.79 -4.31 7.01
N THR A 12 2.93 -5.46 6.39
CA THR A 12 2.77 -5.64 4.95
C THR A 12 1.33 -6.07 4.72
N LEU A 13 0.63 -5.38 3.81
CA LEU A 13 -0.67 -5.78 3.32
C LEU A 13 -0.50 -6.22 1.87
N ASP A 14 -0.89 -7.46 1.58
CA ASP A 14 -0.92 -7.99 0.22
C ASP A 14 -2.35 -8.38 -0.16
N PHE A 15 -2.79 -7.97 -1.35
CA PHE A 15 -4.06 -8.42 -1.90
C PHE A 15 -4.05 -8.40 -3.42
N VAL A 16 -5.06 -9.02 -4.03
CA VAL A 16 -5.29 -8.99 -5.47
C VAL A 16 -6.61 -8.29 -5.75
N HIS A 17 -6.59 -7.32 -6.66
CA HIS A 17 -7.79 -6.64 -7.16
C HIS A 17 -7.76 -6.52 -8.67
N ARG A 18 -8.80 -6.98 -9.38
CA ARG A 18 -8.93 -6.92 -10.85
C ARG A 18 -7.72 -7.46 -11.63
N GLY A 19 -7.02 -8.46 -11.08
CA GLY A 19 -5.83 -9.04 -11.71
C GLY A 19 -4.54 -8.25 -11.43
N CYS A 20 -4.58 -7.20 -10.62
CA CYS A 20 -3.41 -6.52 -10.09
C CYS A 20 -3.07 -7.05 -8.70
N VAL A 21 -1.80 -7.41 -8.47
CA VAL A 21 -1.24 -7.62 -7.13
C VAL A 21 -0.95 -6.25 -6.54
N VAL A 22 -1.35 -6.05 -5.30
CA VAL A 22 -1.09 -4.85 -4.53
C VAL A 22 -0.29 -5.24 -3.30
N ASP A 23 0.88 -4.64 -3.15
CA ASP A 23 1.73 -4.78 -1.99
C ASP A 23 1.86 -3.42 -1.30
N ILE A 24 1.49 -3.34 -0.02
CA ILE A 24 1.59 -2.14 0.80
C ILE A 24 2.52 -2.42 1.96
N LEU A 25 3.65 -1.73 2.00
CA LEU A 25 4.55 -1.70 3.14
C LEU A 25 4.29 -0.44 3.95
N ILE A 26 3.95 -0.59 5.23
CA ILE A 26 3.80 0.53 6.15
C ILE A 26 4.90 0.43 7.21
N VAL A 27 5.78 1.43 7.26
CA VAL A 27 6.88 1.51 8.23
C VAL A 27 6.54 2.54 9.29
N GLU A 28 6.64 2.10 10.54
CA GLU A 28 6.39 2.93 11.70
C GLU A 28 7.60 3.83 12.03
N HIS A 29 7.38 5.14 12.10
CA HIS A 29 8.33 6.13 12.63
C HIS A 29 7.72 6.89 13.84
N PRO A 30 8.50 7.63 14.64
CA PRO A 30 7.98 8.28 15.85
C PRO A 30 6.77 9.21 15.63
N THR A 31 6.74 9.94 14.52
CA THR A 31 5.70 10.96 14.22
C THR A 31 4.96 10.71 12.92
N LEU A 32 5.36 9.71 12.13
CA LEU A 32 4.83 9.45 10.80
C LEU A 32 4.74 7.95 10.49
N TRP A 33 3.94 7.65 9.49
CA TRP A 33 3.90 6.40 8.74
C TRP A 33 4.61 6.63 7.42
N ASP A 34 5.61 5.82 7.10
CA ASP A 34 6.25 5.80 5.78
C ASP A 34 5.69 4.62 5.02
N ILE A 35 4.97 4.89 3.94
CA ILE A 35 4.13 3.90 3.25
C ILE A 35 4.62 3.78 1.82
N THR A 36 4.92 2.55 1.41
CA THR A 36 5.25 2.20 0.03
C THR A 36 4.16 1.30 -0.51
N ILE A 37 3.58 1.65 -1.65
CA ILE A 37 2.58 0.87 -2.37
C ILE A 37 3.20 0.46 -3.70
N ASP A 38 3.15 -0.83 -4.01
CA ASP A 38 3.44 -1.35 -5.33
C ASP A 38 2.20 -2.01 -5.92
N VAL A 39 1.88 -1.70 -7.18
CA VAL A 39 0.77 -2.32 -7.89
C VAL A 39 1.31 -2.95 -9.17
N THR A 40 1.35 -4.27 -9.17
CA THR A 40 1.88 -5.08 -10.27
C THR A 40 0.73 -5.79 -11.00
N PRO A 41 0.45 -5.46 -12.27
CA PRO A 41 -0.52 -6.19 -13.09
C PRO A 41 -0.03 -7.62 -13.33
N ARG A 42 -0.93 -8.62 -13.26
CA ARG A 42 -0.63 -10.00 -13.70
C ARG A 42 -0.96 -10.20 -15.17
N ASP A 43 -0.39 -11.28 -15.73
CA ASP A 43 -0.56 -11.70 -17.12
C ASP A 43 -2.02 -11.56 -17.61
N GLY A 44 -2.21 -10.80 -18.70
CA GLY A 44 -3.51 -10.52 -19.29
C GLY A 44 -4.09 -9.13 -18.97
N VAL A 45 -3.52 -8.40 -18.01
CA VAL A 45 -3.86 -6.98 -17.77
C VAL A 45 -2.89 -6.09 -18.56
N GLU A 46 -3.29 -5.68 -19.76
CA GLU A 46 -2.53 -4.72 -20.55
C GLU A 46 -2.83 -3.28 -20.08
N LEU A 47 -1.85 -2.67 -19.42
CA LEU A 47 -1.88 -1.25 -19.12
C LEU A 47 -1.01 -0.49 -20.11
N ILE A 48 -1.52 0.65 -20.58
CA ILE A 48 -0.74 1.59 -21.41
C ILE A 48 0.46 2.15 -20.64
N GLU A 49 0.30 2.39 -19.33
CA GLU A 49 1.42 2.68 -18.43
C GLU A 49 1.25 1.94 -17.10
N PRO A 50 2.34 1.42 -16.52
CA PRO A 50 2.30 0.71 -15.24
C PRO A 50 1.80 1.63 -14.12
N PHE A 51 1.14 1.05 -13.11
CA PHE A 51 0.76 1.79 -11.90
C PHE A 51 1.98 2.32 -11.12
N GLY A 52 3.07 1.53 -11.13
CA GLY A 52 4.36 1.87 -10.51
C GLY A 52 4.33 1.86 -8.98
N THR A 53 5.51 2.07 -8.39
CA THR A 53 5.66 2.18 -6.94
C THR A 53 5.36 3.62 -6.50
N ARG A 54 4.54 3.78 -5.45
CA ARG A 54 4.23 5.06 -4.81
C ARG A 54 4.69 5.07 -3.37
N THR A 55 5.35 6.15 -2.96
CA THR A 55 5.74 6.36 -1.56
C THR A 55 5.02 7.58 -1.01
N LEU A 56 4.46 7.46 0.18
CA LEU A 56 3.71 8.49 0.87
C LEU A 56 4.08 8.53 2.36
N LYS A 57 4.08 9.74 2.92
CA LYS A 57 4.38 9.99 4.32
C LYS A 57 3.17 10.61 4.99
N LEU A 58 2.58 9.89 5.93
CA LEU A 58 1.39 10.34 6.67
C LEU A 58 1.75 10.64 8.13
N PRO A 59 1.28 11.73 8.73
CA PRO A 59 1.45 11.96 10.15
C PRO A 59 0.68 10.91 10.96
N LYS A 60 1.20 10.54 12.13
CA LYS A 60 0.55 9.60 13.08
C LYS A 60 -0.62 10.23 13.83
N THR A 61 -1.61 10.67 13.07
CA THR A 61 -2.87 11.23 13.59
C THR A 61 -3.95 10.17 13.71
N GLU A 62 -3.91 9.15 12.84
CA GLU A 62 -4.85 8.05 12.81
C GLU A 62 -4.19 6.72 13.19
N GLN A 63 -5.02 5.79 13.65
CA GLN A 63 -4.60 4.43 13.98
C GLN A 63 -4.28 3.64 12.70
N LEU A 64 -3.33 2.70 12.80
CA LEU A 64 -2.88 1.88 11.68
C LEU A 64 -4.04 1.16 10.95
N ASN A 65 -5.00 0.61 11.68
CA ASN A 65 -6.16 -0.08 11.08
C ASN A 65 -7.03 0.84 10.21
N VAL A 66 -7.18 2.10 10.58
CA VAL A 66 -7.94 3.10 9.82
C VAL A 66 -7.19 3.42 8.53
N ILE A 67 -5.89 3.70 8.64
CA ILE A 67 -5.03 3.99 7.50
C ILE A 67 -4.99 2.80 6.53
N SER A 68 -4.78 1.58 7.03
CA SER A 68 -4.76 0.37 6.21
C SER A 68 -6.05 0.21 5.40
N LYS A 69 -7.21 0.42 6.03
CA LYS A 69 -8.50 0.34 5.35
C LYS A 69 -8.64 1.41 4.26
N ALA A 70 -8.34 2.67 4.61
CA ALA A 70 -8.44 3.77 3.66
C ALA A 70 -7.51 3.59 2.45
N LEU A 71 -6.29 3.07 2.67
CA LEU A 71 -5.35 2.76 1.59
C LEU A 71 -5.90 1.67 0.66
N ILE A 72 -6.49 0.60 1.21
CA ILE A 72 -7.09 -0.47 0.40
C ILE A 72 -8.22 0.09 -0.47
N ASP A 73 -9.15 0.84 0.13
CA ASP A 73 -10.31 1.41 -0.56
C ASP A 73 -9.88 2.35 -1.71
N GLU A 74 -8.89 3.22 -1.45
CA GLU A 74 -8.37 4.17 -2.45
C GLU A 74 -7.63 3.46 -3.59
N ILE A 75 -6.80 2.45 -3.28
CA ILE A 75 -6.07 1.70 -4.32
C ILE A 75 -7.05 0.92 -5.19
N GLN A 76 -8.07 0.30 -4.61
CA GLN A 76 -9.11 -0.40 -5.37
C GLN A 76 -9.84 0.56 -6.31
N TYR A 77 -10.24 1.74 -5.81
CA TYR A 77 -10.85 2.77 -6.63
C TYR A 77 -9.95 3.22 -7.78
N ALA A 78 -8.67 3.47 -7.51
CA ALA A 78 -7.71 3.88 -8.54
C ALA A 78 -7.50 2.80 -9.62
N ILE A 79 -7.49 1.53 -9.23
CA ILE A 79 -7.42 0.39 -10.17
C ILE A 79 -8.69 0.32 -11.01
N ASP A 80 -9.87 0.38 -10.38
CA ASP A 80 -11.15 0.31 -11.09
C ASP A 80 -11.31 1.48 -12.07
N ALA A 81 -10.98 2.71 -11.65
CA ALA A 81 -11.03 3.89 -12.50
C ALA A 81 -10.12 3.78 -13.73
N ARG A 82 -8.96 3.14 -13.59
CA ARG A 82 -7.99 2.96 -14.68
C ARG A 82 -8.32 1.80 -15.60
N LEU A 83 -8.87 0.70 -15.08
CA LEU A 83 -9.13 -0.51 -15.87
C LEU A 83 -10.53 -0.55 -16.49
N VAL A 84 -11.54 -0.07 -15.78
CA VAL A 84 -12.93 -0.19 -16.21
C VAL A 84 -13.42 1.10 -16.86
N GLY A 85 -12.82 2.24 -16.52
CA GLY A 85 -13.33 3.56 -16.88
C GLY A 85 -14.65 3.80 -16.16
N CYS A 86 -14.67 4.68 -15.16
CA CYS A 86 -15.88 4.97 -14.40
C CYS A 86 -17.02 5.51 -15.28
#